data_AF-A0A350W3H7-F1
#
_entry.id   AF-A0A350W3H7-F1
#
_cell.length_a   1.000
_cell.length_b   1.000
_cell.length_c   1.000
_cell.angle_alpha   90.00
_cell.angle_beta   90.00
_cell.angle_gamma   90.00
#
_symmetry.space_group_name_H-M   'P 1'
#
loop_
_entity.id
_entity.type
_entity.pdbx_description
1 polymer ?
#
loop_
_entity_poly.entity_id
_entity_poly.type
_entity_poly.pdbx_seq_one_letter_code
_entity_poly.pdbx_strand_id
1 'polypeptide(L)'
;MKKVSMVLSILIIFSIVCIISCKKELPRDKKEELITEKLIESSELFNKKEYSKSLKVCKEILSLDSNNTVAMKRIGSIYYMNNFPEKANEIWEKVLKSSPDDREVKNALKLLKNQSKEQSKTELDIKELK
;
A
#
# COMPACT_ATOMS: atom_id res chain seq x y z
N MET A 1 24.86 51.59 -12.17
CA MET A 1 24.91 50.87 -10.87
C MET A 1 23.68 50.00 -10.55
N LYS A 2 22.49 50.22 -11.17
CA LYS A 2 21.27 49.43 -10.88
C LYS A 2 21.25 47.98 -11.41
N LYS A 3 22.00 47.68 -12.49
CA LYS A 3 22.02 46.34 -13.12
C LYS A 3 22.68 45.26 -12.25
N VAL A 4 23.66 45.62 -11.41
CA VAL A 4 24.37 44.68 -10.54
C VAL A 4 23.47 44.16 -9.41
N SER A 5 22.58 45.01 -8.89
CA SER A 5 21.65 44.65 -7.80
C SER A 5 20.55 43.66 -8.25
N MET A 6 20.12 43.75 -9.52
CA MET A 6 19.09 42.86 -10.10
C MET A 6 19.63 41.45 -10.38
N VAL A 7 20.89 41.33 -10.80
CA VAL A 7 21.54 40.04 -11.07
C VAL A 7 21.82 39.29 -9.76
N LEU A 8 22.20 40.01 -8.70
CA LEU A 8 22.48 39.41 -7.39
C LEU A 8 21.22 38.83 -6.73
N SER A 9 20.07 39.48 -6.90
CA SER A 9 18.78 39.00 -6.36
C SER A 9 18.24 37.79 -7.14
N ILE A 10 18.46 37.70 -8.45
CA ILE A 10 18.08 36.53 -9.27
C ILE A 10 18.91 35.30 -8.90
N LEU A 11 20.21 35.45 -8.62
CA LEU A 11 21.09 34.34 -8.21
C LEU A 11 20.71 33.78 -6.83
N ILE A 12 20.29 34.65 -5.90
CA ILE A 12 19.82 34.24 -4.57
C ILE A 12 18.48 33.49 -4.67
N ILE A 13 17.57 33.93 -5.55
CA ILE A 13 16.30 33.22 -5.79
C ILE A 13 16.55 31.86 -6.44
N PHE A 14 17.51 31.76 -7.37
CA PHE A 14 17.87 30.49 -8.02
C PHE A 14 18.50 29.51 -7.03
N SER A 15 19.36 29.97 -6.12
CA SER A 15 19.94 29.13 -5.07
C SER A 15 18.91 28.67 -4.05
N ILE A 16 17.98 29.54 -3.66
CA ILE A 16 16.87 29.20 -2.75
C ILE A 16 15.91 28.20 -3.42
N VAL A 17 15.59 28.35 -4.71
CA VAL A 17 14.78 27.38 -5.47
C VAL A 17 15.48 26.01 -5.61
N CYS A 18 16.82 26.00 -5.77
CA CYS A 18 17.61 24.76 -5.74
C CYS A 18 17.62 24.10 -4.36
N ILE A 19 17.71 24.88 -3.27
CA ILE A 19 17.63 24.36 -1.89
C ILE A 19 16.23 23.80 -1.59
N ILE A 20 15.17 24.47 -2.08
CA ILE A 20 13.77 24.00 -1.94
C ILE A 20 13.51 22.73 -2.78
N SER A 21 14.16 22.60 -3.93
CA SER A 21 14.11 21.38 -4.77
C SER A 21 14.99 20.25 -4.24
N CYS A 22 15.86 20.52 -3.26
CA CYS A 22 16.65 19.52 -2.55
C CYS A 22 15.83 18.81 -1.47
N LYS A 23 14.56 18.48 -1.76
CA LYS A 23 13.85 17.42 -1.04
C LYS A 23 14.56 16.12 -1.39
N LYS A 24 15.55 15.77 -0.59
CA LYS A 24 16.28 14.49 -0.49
C LYS A 24 15.59 13.33 -1.23
N GLU A 25 15.74 13.28 -2.55
CA GLU A 25 15.33 12.13 -3.34
C GLU A 25 16.39 11.06 -3.08
N LEU A 26 16.01 10.01 -2.36
CA LEU A 26 16.90 8.87 -2.13
C LEU A 26 17.31 8.30 -3.51
N PRO A 27 18.60 8.02 -3.74
CA PRO A 27 19.03 7.36 -4.97
C PRO A 27 18.27 6.04 -5.15
N ARG A 28 17.85 5.75 -6.38
CA ARG A 28 16.92 4.66 -6.75
C ARG A 28 17.26 3.33 -6.06
N ASP A 29 18.53 2.99 -6.02
CA ASP A 29 19.04 1.73 -5.45
C ASP A 29 18.78 1.62 -3.94
N LYS A 30 18.96 2.73 -3.20
CA LYS A 30 18.67 2.78 -1.75
C LYS A 30 17.17 2.76 -1.44
N LYS A 31 16.36 3.25 -2.37
CA LYS A 31 14.89 3.24 -2.22
C LYS A 31 14.35 1.82 -2.34
N GLU A 32 14.84 1.04 -3.31
CA GLU A 32 14.45 -0.36 -3.49
C GLU A 32 14.92 -1.25 -2.32
N GLU A 33 16.13 -1.01 -1.80
CA GLU A 33 16.64 -1.66 -0.58
C GLU A 33 15.72 -1.39 0.63
N LEU A 34 15.37 -0.12 0.87
CA LEU A 34 14.46 0.28 1.94
C LEU A 34 13.06 -0.33 1.79
N ILE A 35 12.54 -0.42 0.57
CA ILE A 35 11.24 -1.08 0.31
C ILE A 35 11.34 -2.55 0.67
N THR A 36 12.43 -3.22 0.30
CA THR A 36 12.64 -4.64 0.58
C THR A 36 12.71 -4.91 2.08
N GLU A 37 13.47 -4.11 2.83
CA GLU A 37 13.54 -4.17 4.29
C GLU A 37 12.14 -4.01 4.92
N LYS A 38 11.39 -3.00 4.49
CA LYS A 38 10.02 -2.76 4.99
C LYS A 38 9.04 -3.87 4.62
N LEU A 39 9.21 -4.51 3.47
CA LEU A 39 8.38 -5.67 3.08
C LEU A 39 8.62 -6.85 4.02
N ILE A 40 9.87 -7.08 4.43
CA ILE A 40 10.24 -8.10 5.41
C ILE A 40 9.61 -7.76 6.77
N GLU A 41 9.83 -6.53 7.27
CA GLU A 41 9.25 -6.03 8.53
C GLU A 41 7.72 -6.20 8.55
N SER A 42 7.04 -5.77 7.49
CA SER A 42 5.59 -5.90 7.34
C SER A 42 5.14 -7.36 7.40
N SER A 43 5.87 -8.27 6.73
CA SER A 43 5.59 -9.70 6.73
C SER A 43 5.77 -10.32 8.13
N GLU A 44 6.81 -9.94 8.85
CA GLU A 44 7.04 -10.41 10.22
C GLU A 44 5.94 -9.95 11.17
N LEU A 45 5.56 -8.66 11.11
CA LEU A 45 4.45 -8.10 11.87
C LEU A 45 3.13 -8.80 11.56
N PHE A 46 2.89 -9.13 10.28
CA PHE A 46 1.71 -9.89 9.87
C PHE A 46 1.69 -11.29 10.49
N ASN A 47 2.82 -12.00 10.48
CA ASN A 47 2.95 -13.33 11.07
C ASN A 47 2.77 -13.29 12.60
N LYS A 48 3.19 -12.21 13.26
CA LYS A 48 2.94 -11.93 14.68
C LYS A 48 1.49 -11.52 14.98
N LYS A 49 0.62 -11.43 13.97
CA LYS A 49 -0.77 -10.93 14.04
C LYS A 49 -0.86 -9.46 14.45
N GLU A 50 0.23 -8.70 14.35
CA GLU A 50 0.29 -7.26 14.61
C GLU A 50 -0.16 -6.47 13.37
N TYR A 51 -1.42 -6.70 12.97
CA TYR A 51 -1.96 -6.20 11.71
C TYR A 51 -1.97 -4.67 11.59
N SER A 52 -2.19 -3.95 12.70
CA SER A 52 -2.18 -2.48 12.72
C SER A 52 -0.81 -1.91 12.39
N LYS A 53 0.26 -2.49 12.95
CA LYS A 53 1.64 -2.10 12.67
C LYS A 53 2.03 -2.50 11.25
N SER A 54 1.72 -3.74 10.85
CA SER A 54 1.99 -4.22 9.49
C SER A 54 1.34 -3.32 8.43
N LEU A 55 0.10 -2.88 8.67
CA LEU A 55 -0.62 -1.94 7.79
C LEU A 55 0.08 -0.58 7.69
N LYS A 56 0.61 -0.06 8.81
CA LYS A 56 1.37 1.18 8.82
C LYS A 56 2.62 1.06 7.95
N VAL A 57 3.39 -0.01 8.12
CA VAL A 57 4.58 -0.28 7.31
C VAL A 57 4.23 -0.42 5.82
N CYS A 58 3.14 -1.13 5.48
CA CYS A 58 2.68 -1.22 4.09
C CYS A 58 2.33 0.16 3.50
N LYS A 59 1.71 1.05 4.27
CA LYS A 59 1.39 2.42 3.80
C LYS A 59 2.65 3.25 3.58
N GLU A 60 3.68 3.05 4.39
CA GLU A 60 5.00 3.67 4.17
C GLU A 60 5.62 3.16 2.88
N ILE A 61 5.54 1.85 2.59
CA ILE A 61 5.97 1.28 1.31
C ILE A 61 5.21 1.93 0.16
N LEU A 62 3.89 2.07 0.25
CA LEU A 62 3.09 2.73 -0.80
C LEU A 62 3.36 4.23 -0.95
N SER A 63 3.91 4.87 0.09
CA SER A 63 4.37 6.26 0.01
C SER A 63 5.68 6.38 -0.78
N LEU A 64 6.49 5.32 -0.77
CA LEU A 64 7.72 5.21 -1.56
C LEU A 64 7.41 4.74 -2.98
N ASP A 65 6.66 3.65 -3.12
CA ASP A 65 6.25 3.03 -4.36
C ASP A 65 4.74 2.80 -4.35
N SER A 66 4.00 3.74 -4.92
CA SER A 66 2.53 3.75 -4.90
C SER A 66 1.89 2.56 -5.62
N ASN A 67 2.64 1.87 -6.49
CA ASN A 67 2.15 0.73 -7.25
C ASN A 67 2.76 -0.59 -6.75
N ASN A 68 3.33 -0.61 -5.54
CA ASN A 68 3.92 -1.81 -4.99
C ASN A 68 2.85 -2.90 -4.75
N THR A 69 2.78 -3.86 -5.67
CA THR A 69 1.77 -4.91 -5.65
C THR A 69 1.88 -5.79 -4.40
N VAL A 70 3.11 -6.05 -3.92
CA VAL A 70 3.34 -6.87 -2.72
C VAL A 70 2.74 -6.20 -1.47
N ALA A 71 2.99 -4.90 -1.27
CA ALA A 71 2.40 -4.15 -0.18
C ALA A 71 0.86 -4.10 -0.28
N MET A 72 0.30 -3.86 -1.48
CA MET A 72 -1.15 -3.87 -1.67
C MET A 72 -1.77 -5.24 -1.35
N LYS A 73 -1.15 -6.34 -1.77
CA LYS A 73 -1.60 -7.70 -1.43
C LYS A 73 -1.62 -7.92 0.07
N ARG A 74 -0.55 -7.50 0.76
CA ARG A 74 -0.46 -7.58 2.22
C ARG A 74 -1.56 -6.78 2.91
N ILE A 75 -1.84 -5.56 2.44
CA ILE A 75 -2.95 -4.73 2.94
C ILE A 75 -4.30 -5.45 2.78
N GLY A 76 -4.56 -6.06 1.61
CA GLY A 76 -5.77 -6.84 1.39
C GLY A 76 -5.90 -8.00 2.38
N SER A 77 -4.81 -8.75 2.59
CA SER A 77 -4.76 -9.83 3.59
C SER A 77 -4.98 -9.32 5.01
N ILE A 78 -4.42 -8.16 5.37
CA ILE A 78 -4.63 -7.51 6.67
C ILE A 78 -6.11 -7.16 6.88
N TYR A 79 -6.76 -6.58 5.87
CA TYR A 79 -8.19 -6.25 5.97
C TYR A 79 -9.06 -7.50 6.13
N TYR A 80 -8.74 -8.55 5.39
CA TYR A 80 -9.41 -9.84 5.51
C TYR A 80 -9.26 -10.42 6.92
N MET A 81 -8.05 -10.44 7.48
CA MET A 81 -7.79 -10.94 8.84
C MET A 81 -8.42 -10.08 9.95
N ASN A 82 -8.73 -8.81 9.67
CA ASN A 82 -9.41 -7.90 10.59
C ASN A 82 -10.94 -7.88 10.41
N ASN A 83 -11.53 -8.88 9.74
CA ASN A 83 -12.98 -8.96 9.48
C ASN A 83 -13.53 -7.78 8.66
N PHE A 84 -12.74 -7.21 7.76
CA PHE A 84 -13.19 -6.20 6.79
C PHE A 84 -13.10 -6.75 5.35
N PRO A 85 -13.91 -7.76 4.99
CA PRO A 85 -13.80 -8.43 3.70
C PRO A 85 -14.10 -7.50 2.52
N GLU A 86 -14.98 -6.51 2.65
CA GLU A 86 -15.29 -5.58 1.54
C GLU A 86 -14.06 -4.74 1.17
N LYS A 87 -13.32 -4.28 2.18
CA LYS A 87 -12.07 -3.51 1.98
C LYS A 87 -10.98 -4.40 1.40
N ALA A 88 -10.88 -5.66 1.84
CA ALA A 88 -9.94 -6.61 1.27
C ALA A 88 -10.22 -6.82 -0.23
N ASN A 89 -11.50 -7.01 -0.59
CA ASN A 89 -11.94 -7.17 -1.98
C ASN A 89 -11.55 -5.94 -2.83
N GLU A 90 -11.84 -4.73 -2.37
CA GLU A 90 -11.50 -3.50 -3.10
C GLU A 90 -9.99 -3.38 -3.38
N ILE A 91 -9.15 -3.68 -2.39
CA ILE A 91 -7.69 -3.60 -2.55
C ILE A 91 -7.19 -4.69 -3.50
N TRP A 92 -7.67 -5.92 -3.37
CA TRP A 92 -7.30 -7.03 -4.25
C TRP A 92 -7.76 -6.82 -5.70
N GLU A 93 -8.95 -6.26 -5.92
CA GLU A 93 -9.40 -5.85 -7.26
C GLU A 93 -8.48 -4.80 -7.88
N LYS A 94 -7.98 -3.84 -7.08
CA LYS A 94 -6.98 -2.88 -7.57
C LYS A 94 -5.68 -3.57 -7.98
N VAL A 95 -5.23 -4.59 -7.24
CA VAL A 95 -4.04 -5.38 -7.63
C VAL A 95 -4.28 -6.11 -8.94
N LEU A 96 -5.45 -6.69 -9.17
CA LEU A 96 -5.76 -7.37 -10.44
C LEU A 96 -5.88 -6.42 -11.63
N LYS A 97 -6.12 -5.12 -11.43
CA LYS A 97 -6.08 -4.12 -12.51
C LYS A 97 -4.67 -3.92 -13.06
N SER A 98 -3.64 -3.98 -12.20
CA SER A 98 -2.23 -3.84 -12.61
C SER A 98 -1.57 -5.19 -12.91
N SER A 99 -1.95 -6.24 -12.18
CA SER A 99 -1.44 -7.60 -12.33
C SER A 99 -2.59 -8.60 -12.52
N PRO A 100 -3.20 -8.67 -13.72
CA PRO A 100 -4.37 -9.52 -13.97
C PRO A 100 -4.12 -11.02 -13.81
N ASP A 101 -2.85 -11.46 -13.80
CA ASP A 101 -2.48 -12.87 -13.60
C ASP A 101 -1.92 -13.18 -12.21
N ASP A 102 -2.13 -12.30 -11.23
CA ASP A 102 -1.74 -12.61 -9.86
C ASP A 102 -2.61 -13.74 -9.28
N ARG A 103 -2.07 -14.97 -9.31
CA ARG A 103 -2.73 -16.20 -8.85
C ARG A 103 -3.07 -16.15 -7.37
N GLU A 104 -2.23 -15.51 -6.56
CA GLU A 104 -2.43 -15.39 -5.12
C GLU A 104 -3.70 -14.57 -4.84
N VAL A 105 -3.84 -13.42 -5.52
CA VAL A 105 -5.01 -12.55 -5.37
C VAL A 105 -6.28 -13.19 -5.91
N LYS A 106 -6.21 -13.88 -7.07
CA LYS A 106 -7.34 -14.64 -7.60
C LYS A 106 -7.85 -15.69 -6.61
N ASN A 107 -6.93 -16.40 -5.96
CA ASN A 107 -7.27 -17.40 -4.95
C ASN A 107 -7.89 -16.76 -3.70
N ALA A 108 -7.33 -15.64 -3.23
CA ALA A 108 -7.87 -14.89 -2.09
C ALA A 108 -9.30 -14.39 -2.34
N LEU A 109 -9.57 -13.83 -3.51
CA LEU A 109 -10.91 -13.38 -3.91
C LEU A 109 -11.90 -14.54 -4.05
N LYS A 110 -11.45 -15.69 -4.57
CA LYS A 110 -12.27 -16.90 -4.64
C LYS A 110 -12.65 -17.41 -3.25
N LEU A 111 -11.69 -17.43 -2.31
CA LEU A 111 -11.93 -17.82 -0.92
C LEU A 111 -12.97 -16.91 -0.25
N LEU A 112 -12.82 -15.59 -0.44
CA LEU A 112 -13.75 -14.59 0.10
C LEU A 112 -15.19 -14.81 -0.39
N LYS A 113 -15.38 -15.05 -1.70
CA LYS A 113 -16.70 -15.34 -2.29
C LYS A 113 -17.33 -16.63 -1.77
N ASN A 114 -16.51 -17.66 -1.52
CA ASN A 114 -17.00 -18.90 -0.95
C ASN A 114 -17.48 -18.69 0.48
N GLN A 115 -16.74 -17.92 1.28
CA GLN A 115 -17.11 -17.61 2.65
C GLN A 115 -18.42 -16.81 2.74
N SER A 116 -18.59 -15.79 1.88
CA SER A 116 -19.83 -15.01 1.86
C SER A 116 -21.04 -15.87 1.45
N LYS A 117 -20.84 -16.82 0.53
CA LYS A 117 -21.89 -17.76 0.12
C LYS A 117 -22.29 -18.69 1.26
N GLU A 118 -21.32 -19.22 1.99
CA GLU A 118 -21.58 -20.08 3.16
C GLU A 118 -22.36 -19.31 4.23
N GLN A 119 -21.93 -18.08 4.54
CA GLN A 119 -22.62 -17.22 5.50
C GLN A 119 -24.08 -16.95 5.10
N SER A 120 -24.35 -16.68 3.82
CA SER A 120 -25.73 -16.46 3.34
C SER A 120 -26.60 -17.71 3.46
N LYS A 121 -26.03 -18.90 3.27
CA LYS A 121 -26.74 -20.17 3.41
C LYS A 121 -27.06 -20.46 4.88
N THR A 122 -26.08 -20.28 5.76
CA THR A 122 -26.27 -20.47 7.20
C THR A 122 -27.35 -19.53 7.76
N GLU A 123 -27.40 -18.29 7.29
CA GLU A 123 -28.42 -17.32 7.71
C GLU A 123 -29.83 -17.71 7.23
N LEU A 124 -29.97 -18.27 6.02
CA LEU A 124 -31.23 -18.81 5.51
C LEU A 124 -31.69 -20.03 6.32
N ASP A 125 -30.80 -20.98 6.59
CA ASP A 125 -31.11 -22.20 7.34
C ASP A 125 -31.57 -21.88 8.79
N ILE A 126 -30.95 -20.89 9.44
CA ILE A 126 -31.36 -20.43 10.78
C ILE A 126 -32.76 -19.81 10.77
N LYS A 127 -33.16 -19.16 9.67
CA LYS A 127 -34.46 -18.50 9.55
C LYS A 127 -35.59 -19.48 9.27
N GLU A 128 -35.31 -20.62 8.63
CA GLU A 128 -36.28 -21.69 8.41
C GLU A 128 -36.53 -22.55 9.67
N LEU A 129 -35.63 -22.50 10.65
CA LEU A 129 -35.73 -23.23 11.92
C LEU A 129 -36.44 -22.44 13.05
N LYS A 130 -36.88 -21.21 12.80
CA LYS A 130 -37.63 -20.35 13.74
C LYS A 130 -39.03 -20.06 13.21
#